data_AF-F7V3E4-F1
#
_entry.id   AF-F7V3E4-F1
#
_cell.length_a   1.000
_cell.length_b   1.000
_cell.length_c   1.000
_cell.angle_alpha   90.00
_cell.angle_beta   90.00
_cell.angle_gamma   90.00
#
_symmetry.space_group_name_H-M   'P 1'
#
loop_
_entity.id
_entity.type
_entity.pdbx_description
1 polymer ?
#
loop_
_entity_poly.entity_id
_entity_poly.type
_entity_poly.pdbx_seq_one_letter_code
_entity_poly.pdbx_strand_id
1 'polypeptide(L)'
;MKMKVHVKLQTIGILAVLAAVLCFWLAAGSRPALADSGKTGTITVNVEDTDGHAVAGGTLAIYQVAAVQDGKFVYTRDFSSSTEKLEKNSDFSDQLADQLASIAEQSKAETMDTRTVDQKGTARFSNLPEGVYLFIQTKEADGYTTLNPFLVTVPFTDTDGVTTYDITANPKPGKVSKKTEPTPAPTPTPTPIDHRLPQTGQLWWPVPVLACAGAALLIAGSRKRKNA
;
A
#
# COMPACT_ATOMS: atom_id res chain seq x y z
N MET A 1 21.80 61.10 36.29
CA MET A 1 22.05 59.64 36.28
C MET A 1 20.75 58.82 36.28
N LYS A 2 19.70 59.20 35.51
CA LYS A 2 18.42 58.46 35.45
C LYS A 2 18.12 57.80 34.09
N MET A 3 18.77 58.25 33.02
CA MET A 3 18.48 57.78 31.65
C MET A 3 19.16 56.44 31.29
N LYS A 4 20.34 56.13 31.88
CA LYS A 4 21.06 54.85 31.64
C LYS A 4 20.41 53.64 32.30
N VAL A 5 19.63 53.84 33.37
CA VAL A 5 19.03 52.74 34.16
C VAL A 5 17.76 52.21 33.47
N HIS A 6 16.95 53.10 32.88
CA HIS A 6 15.72 52.69 32.20
C HIS A 6 15.99 51.92 30.91
N VAL A 7 17.02 52.29 30.13
CA VAL A 7 17.42 51.56 28.92
C VAL A 7 17.93 50.16 29.27
N LYS A 8 18.76 50.02 30.32
CA LYS A 8 19.27 48.70 30.77
C LYS A 8 18.14 47.77 31.24
N LEU A 9 17.13 48.29 31.93
CA LEU A 9 16.04 47.48 32.46
C LEU A 9 15.11 46.97 31.34
N GLN A 10 14.87 47.79 30.32
CA GLN A 10 14.07 47.40 29.14
C GLN A 10 14.79 46.35 28.28
N THR A 11 16.10 46.46 28.08
CA THR A 11 16.87 45.47 27.31
C THR A 11 16.97 44.10 28.00
N ILE A 12 17.02 44.06 29.34
CA ILE A 12 17.08 42.81 30.10
C ILE A 12 15.73 42.08 30.04
N GLY A 13 14.61 42.81 30.10
CA GLY A 13 13.27 42.22 29.97
C GLY A 13 13.02 41.60 28.59
N ILE A 14 13.46 42.26 27.51
CA ILE A 14 13.31 41.75 26.14
C ILE A 14 14.19 40.51 25.90
N LEU A 15 15.41 40.48 26.47
CA LEU A 15 16.30 39.32 26.38
C LEU A 15 15.75 38.10 27.15
N ALA A 16 15.12 38.32 28.29
CA ALA A 16 14.49 37.25 29.08
C ALA A 16 13.24 36.66 28.39
N VAL A 17 12.45 37.50 27.70
CA VAL A 17 11.28 37.04 26.93
C VAL A 17 11.71 36.27 25.67
N LEU A 18 12.76 36.72 24.98
CA LEU A 18 13.35 35.98 23.84
C LEU A 18 13.94 34.63 24.26
N ALA A 19 14.59 34.55 25.43
CA ALA A 19 15.09 33.29 25.97
C ALA A 19 13.95 32.31 26.35
N ALA A 20 12.85 32.81 26.91
CA ALA A 20 11.69 31.99 27.25
C ALA A 20 10.93 31.46 26.02
N VAL A 21 10.83 32.25 24.95
CA VAL A 21 10.21 31.83 23.68
C VAL A 21 11.12 30.83 22.92
N LEU A 22 12.45 30.96 23.05
CA LEU A 22 13.40 29.97 22.53
C LEU A 22 13.31 28.63 23.31
N CYS A 23 13.13 28.67 24.63
CA CYS A 23 12.88 27.46 25.42
C CYS A 23 11.53 26.78 25.09
N PHE A 24 10.52 27.54 24.69
CA PHE A 24 9.22 26.98 24.27
C PHE A 24 9.26 26.30 22.88
N TRP A 25 10.21 26.69 22.00
CA TRP A 25 10.45 25.98 20.74
C TRP A 25 11.37 24.76 20.91
N LEU A 26 12.29 24.77 21.88
CA LEU A 26 13.12 23.59 22.19
C LEU A 26 12.36 22.47 22.92
N ALA A 27 11.20 22.75 23.52
CA ALA A 27 10.37 21.74 24.17
C ALA A 27 9.42 21.00 23.21
N ALA A 28 9.35 21.38 21.93
CA ALA A 28 8.54 20.70 20.91
C ALA A 28 9.24 19.49 20.26
N GLY A 29 10.40 19.07 20.78
CA GLY A 29 11.16 17.92 20.29
C GLY A 29 11.32 16.78 21.30
N SER A 30 10.72 16.89 22.49
CA SER A 30 10.76 15.82 23.50
C SER A 30 9.81 14.68 23.10
N ARG A 31 10.15 13.96 22.04
CA ARG A 31 9.67 12.59 21.87
C ARG A 31 10.09 11.86 23.15
N PRO A 32 9.18 11.12 23.82
CA PRO A 32 9.65 10.21 24.85
C PRO A 32 10.73 9.35 24.21
N ALA A 33 11.92 9.35 24.82
CA ALA A 33 12.95 8.39 24.45
C ALA A 33 12.29 7.01 24.59
N LEU A 34 11.97 6.38 23.45
CA LEU A 34 11.62 4.97 23.42
C LEU A 34 12.73 4.26 24.17
N ALA A 35 12.34 3.46 25.16
CA ALA A 35 13.22 2.71 26.04
C ALA A 35 14.49 2.22 25.32
N ASP A 36 15.60 2.91 25.58
CA ASP A 36 16.93 2.57 25.10
C ASP A 36 17.48 1.47 26.03
N SER A 37 17.46 0.22 25.55
CA SER A 37 18.22 -0.96 26.06
C SER A 37 17.86 -2.28 25.35
N GLY A 38 16.96 -2.29 24.36
CA GLY A 38 16.61 -3.50 23.59
C GLY A 38 17.52 -3.72 22.38
N LYS A 39 17.69 -4.99 21.94
CA LYS A 39 18.34 -5.28 20.67
C LYS A 39 17.50 -4.69 19.53
N THR A 40 18.13 -4.01 18.59
CA THR A 40 17.45 -3.49 17.39
C THR A 40 17.58 -4.45 16.22
N GLY A 41 16.52 -4.56 15.41
CA GLY A 41 16.52 -5.30 14.16
C GLY A 41 16.71 -4.43 12.93
N THR A 42 16.75 -5.11 11.80
CA THR A 42 16.74 -4.54 10.45
C THR A 42 15.71 -5.29 9.63
N ILE A 43 14.91 -4.57 8.86
CA ILE A 43 14.01 -5.16 7.87
C ILE A 43 14.48 -4.73 6.49
N THR A 44 14.65 -5.70 5.61
CA THR A 44 14.90 -5.51 4.18
C THR A 44 13.66 -5.95 3.43
N VAL A 45 13.03 -5.04 2.69
CA VAL A 45 11.85 -5.33 1.87
C VAL A 45 12.30 -5.54 0.42
N ASN A 46 11.96 -6.68 -0.15
CA ASN A 46 12.17 -7.02 -1.55
C ASN A 46 10.87 -6.78 -2.33
N VAL A 47 10.90 -5.85 -3.28
CA VAL A 47 9.76 -5.50 -4.13
C VAL A 47 10.00 -6.09 -5.51
N GLU A 48 9.17 -7.06 -5.85
CA GLU A 48 9.25 -7.81 -7.11
C GLU A 48 7.88 -7.81 -7.80
N ASP A 49 7.88 -7.93 -9.13
CA ASP A 49 6.66 -8.10 -9.92
C ASP A 49 6.17 -9.56 -9.92
N THR A 50 5.07 -9.83 -10.61
CA THR A 50 4.50 -11.19 -10.74
C THR A 50 5.42 -12.18 -11.44
N ASP A 51 6.41 -11.69 -12.20
CA ASP A 51 7.38 -12.48 -12.93
C ASP A 51 8.69 -12.65 -12.12
N GLY A 52 8.77 -12.08 -10.90
CA GLY A 52 9.93 -12.13 -10.03
C GLY A 52 11.03 -11.11 -10.35
N HIS A 53 10.75 -10.11 -11.19
CA HIS A 53 11.71 -9.05 -11.47
C HIS A 53 11.66 -7.97 -10.39
N ALA A 54 12.84 -7.50 -10.00
CA ALA A 54 12.99 -6.36 -9.09
C ALA A 54 12.28 -5.11 -9.64
N VAL A 55 11.44 -4.50 -8.80
CA VAL A 55 10.71 -3.26 -9.13
C VAL A 55 11.38 -2.11 -8.40
N ALA A 56 12.08 -1.26 -9.16
CA ALA A 56 12.75 -0.09 -8.64
C ALA A 56 11.80 1.13 -8.57
N GLY A 57 12.06 2.03 -7.63
CA GLY A 57 11.27 3.24 -7.44
C GLY A 57 10.06 3.05 -6.53
N GLY A 58 9.22 4.08 -6.45
CA GLY A 58 8.20 4.16 -5.41
C GLY A 58 8.79 4.35 -4.01
N THR A 59 7.95 4.73 -3.05
CA THR A 59 8.38 5.08 -1.68
C THR A 59 7.61 4.26 -0.68
N LEU A 60 8.33 3.50 0.14
CA LEU A 60 7.82 2.75 1.28
C LEU A 60 7.98 3.56 2.56
N ALA A 61 6.88 3.71 3.29
CA ALA A 61 6.85 4.23 4.65
C ALA A 61 6.73 3.07 5.64
N ILE A 62 7.43 3.16 6.76
CA ILE A 62 7.33 2.23 7.88
C ILE A 62 6.71 2.92 9.09
N TYR A 63 5.76 2.25 9.74
CA TYR A 63 5.11 2.70 10.97
C TYR A 63 5.32 1.67 12.07
N GLN A 64 5.65 2.12 13.27
CA GLN A 64 5.65 1.22 14.44
C GLN A 64 4.23 1.12 14.99
N VAL A 65 3.57 0.00 14.69
CA VAL A 65 2.18 -0.27 15.11
C VAL A 65 2.12 -0.62 16.58
N ALA A 66 3.06 -1.44 17.05
CA ALA A 66 3.13 -1.86 18.43
C ALA A 66 4.58 -1.98 18.89
N ALA A 67 4.82 -1.69 20.16
CA ALA A 67 6.09 -1.92 20.84
C ALA A 67 5.98 -3.14 21.76
N VAL A 68 7.11 -3.78 22.06
CA VAL A 68 7.14 -4.83 23.08
C VAL A 68 7.23 -4.20 24.47
N GLN A 69 6.26 -4.50 25.33
CA GLN A 69 6.26 -4.15 26.76
C GLN A 69 5.94 -5.41 27.57
N ASP A 70 6.79 -5.76 28.54
CA ASP A 70 6.64 -6.97 29.37
C ASP A 70 6.42 -8.27 28.57
N GLY A 71 7.09 -8.38 27.41
CA GLY A 71 6.99 -9.53 26.52
C GLY A 71 5.70 -9.61 25.70
N LYS A 72 4.87 -8.55 25.70
CA LYS A 72 3.63 -8.45 24.94
C LYS A 72 3.67 -7.28 23.97
N PHE A 73 2.97 -7.41 22.84
CA PHE A 73 2.78 -6.28 21.93
C PHE A 73 1.73 -5.33 22.48
N VAL A 74 2.11 -4.06 22.58
CA VAL A 74 1.24 -2.96 23.00
C VAL A 74 1.19 -1.95 21.86
N TYR A 75 -0.01 -1.68 21.35
CA TYR A 75 -0.22 -0.70 20.28
C TYR A 75 0.37 0.66 20.67
N THR A 76 1.02 1.30 19.72
CA THR A 76 1.47 2.69 19.88
C THR A 76 0.27 3.63 19.84
N ARG A 77 0.48 4.87 20.29
CA ARG A 77 -0.59 5.86 20.46
C ARG A 77 -1.47 6.01 19.21
N ASP A 78 -0.86 6.07 18.04
CA ASP A 78 -1.54 6.34 16.78
C ASP A 78 -2.37 5.14 16.26
N PHE A 79 -2.13 3.94 16.82
CA PHE A 79 -2.82 2.69 16.50
C PHE A 79 -3.63 2.12 17.68
N SER A 80 -3.78 2.90 18.76
CA SER A 80 -4.49 2.50 19.98
C SER A 80 -5.99 2.21 19.79
N SER A 81 -6.57 2.63 18.66
CA SER A 81 -7.95 2.31 18.29
C SER A 81 -8.13 0.88 17.80
N SER A 82 -7.05 0.16 17.47
CA SER A 82 -7.11 -1.24 17.07
C SER A 82 -7.40 -2.13 18.28
N THR A 83 -8.40 -3.00 18.16
CA THR A 83 -8.80 -3.96 19.20
C THR A 83 -8.34 -5.38 18.91
N GLU A 84 -7.70 -5.61 17.77
CA GLU A 84 -7.21 -6.93 17.39
C GLU A 84 -6.03 -7.37 18.26
N LYS A 85 -5.91 -8.67 18.48
CA LYS A 85 -4.85 -9.22 19.33
C LYS A 85 -3.58 -9.42 18.50
N LEU A 86 -2.53 -8.70 18.84
CA LEU A 86 -1.20 -8.94 18.30
C LEU A 86 -0.50 -10.01 19.13
N GLU A 87 -0.27 -11.18 18.53
CA GLU A 87 0.50 -12.25 19.17
C GLU A 87 1.82 -12.48 18.44
N LYS A 88 2.82 -12.94 19.20
CA LYS A 88 4.15 -13.23 18.67
C LYS A 88 4.08 -14.45 17.76
N ASN A 89 4.69 -14.35 16.58
CA ASN A 89 4.73 -15.38 15.55
C ASN A 89 3.36 -15.73 14.94
N SER A 90 2.36 -14.86 15.07
CA SER A 90 1.13 -14.99 14.29
C SER A 90 1.36 -14.50 12.87
N ASP A 91 0.86 -15.26 11.90
CA ASP A 91 0.68 -14.77 10.54
C ASP A 91 -0.40 -13.68 10.58
N PHE A 92 0.02 -12.42 10.47
CA PHE A 92 -0.93 -11.32 10.41
C PHE A 92 -1.71 -11.39 9.10
N SER A 93 -3.02 -11.24 9.19
CA SER A 93 -3.89 -11.26 8.01
C SER A 93 -3.71 -10.00 7.16
N ASP A 94 -3.91 -10.12 5.85
CA ASP A 94 -3.94 -8.98 4.93
C ASP A 94 -5.02 -7.96 5.37
N GLN A 95 -6.13 -8.44 5.93
CA GLN A 95 -7.22 -7.60 6.45
C GLN A 95 -6.78 -6.71 7.64
N LEU A 96 -5.97 -7.25 8.57
CA LEU A 96 -5.43 -6.47 9.67
C LEU A 96 -4.47 -5.39 9.15
N ALA A 97 -3.64 -5.71 8.16
CA ALA A 97 -2.73 -4.73 7.55
C ALA A 97 -3.52 -3.59 6.86
N ASP A 98 -4.57 -3.91 6.12
CA ASP A 98 -5.47 -2.93 5.48
C ASP A 98 -6.21 -2.05 6.51
N GLN A 99 -6.67 -2.64 7.62
CA GLN A 99 -7.30 -1.91 8.71
C GLN A 99 -6.33 -0.93 9.38
N LEU A 100 -5.10 -1.39 9.67
CA LEU A 100 -4.08 -0.54 10.28
C LEU A 100 -3.61 0.56 9.32
N ALA A 101 -3.55 0.30 8.02
CA ALA A 101 -3.28 1.34 7.03
C ALA A 101 -4.38 2.42 7.04
N SER A 102 -5.65 2.02 7.12
CA SER A 102 -6.77 2.95 7.25
C SER A 102 -6.69 3.77 8.55
N ILE A 103 -6.30 3.14 9.66
CA ILE A 103 -6.06 3.83 10.93
C ILE A 103 -4.93 4.84 10.80
N ALA A 104 -3.80 4.47 10.16
CA ALA A 104 -2.66 5.36 9.96
C ALA A 104 -3.05 6.63 9.18
N GLU A 105 -3.90 6.50 8.16
CA GLU A 105 -4.42 7.63 7.41
C GLU A 105 -5.38 8.50 8.24
N GLN A 106 -6.31 7.88 8.97
CA GLN A 106 -7.32 8.58 9.78
C GLN A 106 -6.70 9.32 10.98
N SER A 107 -5.76 8.67 11.67
CA SER A 107 -5.07 9.25 12.83
C SER A 107 -3.93 10.19 12.43
N LYS A 108 -3.58 10.25 11.13
CA LYS A 108 -2.40 10.94 10.60
C LYS A 108 -1.15 10.49 11.35
N ALA A 109 -0.98 9.17 11.45
CA ALA A 109 0.11 8.54 12.16
C ALA A 109 1.46 9.06 11.65
N GLU A 110 2.40 9.28 12.56
CA GLU A 110 3.74 9.71 12.18
C GLU A 110 4.51 8.54 11.55
N THR A 111 5.03 8.72 10.34
CA THR A 111 5.93 7.75 9.72
C THR A 111 7.23 7.68 10.50
N MET A 112 7.73 6.48 10.78
CA MET A 112 8.99 6.31 11.49
C MET A 112 10.21 6.53 10.57
N ASP A 113 10.18 6.01 9.35
CA ASP A 113 11.13 6.30 8.27
C ASP A 113 10.42 6.13 6.91
N THR A 114 11.03 6.67 5.87
CA THR A 114 10.58 6.50 4.48
C THR A 114 11.78 6.17 3.59
N ARG A 115 11.65 5.17 2.74
CA ARG A 115 12.71 4.75 1.81
C ARG A 115 12.15 4.57 0.41
N THR A 116 12.91 5.06 -0.56
CA THR A 116 12.67 4.75 -1.97
C THR A 116 13.26 3.39 -2.28
N VAL A 117 12.54 2.56 -3.04
CA VAL A 117 13.03 1.25 -3.46
C VAL A 117 14.17 1.46 -4.46
N ASP A 118 15.29 0.79 -4.22
CA ASP A 118 16.49 0.93 -5.05
C ASP A 118 16.39 0.19 -6.39
N GLN A 119 17.45 0.28 -7.20
CA GLN A 119 17.53 -0.36 -8.51
C GLN A 119 17.53 -1.90 -8.45
N LYS A 120 17.73 -2.49 -7.27
CA LYS A 120 17.66 -3.94 -7.04
C LYS A 120 16.29 -4.34 -6.49
N GLY A 121 15.31 -3.45 -6.47
CA GLY A 121 14.00 -3.71 -5.91
C GLY A 121 14.05 -3.83 -4.38
N THR A 122 15.00 -3.21 -3.71
CA THR A 122 15.20 -3.36 -2.27
C THR A 122 15.01 -2.05 -1.49
N ALA A 123 14.39 -2.13 -0.32
CA ALA A 123 14.35 -1.03 0.65
C ALA A 123 14.74 -1.54 2.05
N ARG A 124 15.79 -0.96 2.65
CA ARG A 124 16.32 -1.40 3.96
C ARG A 124 16.06 -0.37 5.05
N PHE A 125 15.55 -0.84 6.18
CA PHE A 125 15.21 -0.07 7.37
C PHE A 125 15.95 -0.65 8.59
N SER A 126 16.86 0.12 9.17
CA SER A 126 17.76 -0.33 10.25
C SER A 126 17.39 0.31 11.59
N ASN A 127 17.99 -0.20 12.68
CA ASN A 127 17.82 0.32 14.04
C ASN A 127 16.36 0.30 14.51
N LEU A 128 15.64 -0.76 14.16
CA LEU A 128 14.23 -0.95 14.51
C LEU A 128 14.14 -1.55 15.91
N PRO A 129 13.50 -0.89 16.90
CA PRO A 129 13.20 -1.52 18.17
C PRO A 129 12.37 -2.80 18.03
N GLU A 130 12.24 -3.57 19.11
CA GLU A 130 11.34 -4.72 19.09
C GLU A 130 9.88 -4.27 19.02
N GLY A 131 9.11 -4.86 18.11
CA GLY A 131 7.74 -4.46 17.85
C GLY A 131 7.14 -5.01 16.57
N VAL A 132 5.96 -4.52 16.23
CA VAL A 132 5.23 -4.82 14.99
C VAL A 132 5.25 -3.58 14.10
N TYR A 133 5.61 -3.79 12.84
CA TYR A 133 5.82 -2.75 11.85
C TYR A 133 4.86 -2.90 10.67
N LEU A 134 4.23 -1.81 10.28
CA LEU A 134 3.39 -1.71 9.08
C LEU A 134 4.16 -1.01 7.97
N PHE A 135 4.13 -1.59 6.79
CA PHE A 135 4.69 -1.01 5.58
C PHE A 135 3.56 -0.54 4.67
N ILE A 136 3.64 0.71 4.20
CA ILE A 136 2.70 1.28 3.24
C ILE A 136 3.50 1.92 2.10
N GLN A 137 3.11 1.63 0.86
CA GLN A 137 3.68 2.33 -0.28
C GLN A 137 2.96 3.67 -0.50
N THR A 138 3.63 4.75 -0.14
CA THR A 138 3.10 6.13 -0.25
C THR A 138 3.25 6.72 -1.65
N LYS A 139 4.17 6.17 -2.44
CA LYS A 139 4.37 6.53 -3.85
C LYS A 139 4.54 5.27 -4.69
N GLU A 140 3.76 5.16 -5.77
CA GLU A 140 3.89 4.08 -6.75
C GLU A 140 5.22 4.14 -7.50
N ALA A 141 5.69 2.97 -7.97
CA ALA A 141 6.78 2.89 -8.93
C ALA A 141 6.23 3.13 -10.35
N ASP A 142 7.02 3.74 -11.22
CA ASP A 142 6.54 4.11 -12.56
C ASP A 142 6.15 2.87 -13.37
N GLY A 143 4.88 2.82 -13.81
CA GLY A 143 4.36 1.69 -14.57
C GLY A 143 4.00 0.47 -13.72
N TYR A 144 3.94 0.60 -12.40
CA TYR A 144 3.55 -0.48 -11.48
C TYR A 144 2.48 -0.01 -10.50
N THR A 145 1.61 -0.93 -10.09
CA THR A 145 0.66 -0.67 -9.00
C THR A 145 1.34 -0.71 -7.63
N THR A 146 0.73 -0.07 -6.63
CA THR A 146 1.26 -0.06 -5.26
C THR A 146 1.13 -1.42 -4.58
N LEU A 147 2.13 -1.75 -3.77
CA LEU A 147 2.08 -2.83 -2.80
C LEU A 147 0.88 -2.68 -1.86
N ASN A 148 0.27 -3.81 -1.54
CA ASN A 148 -0.62 -3.87 -0.38
C ASN A 148 0.15 -3.55 0.90
N PRO A 149 -0.50 -2.92 1.89
CA PRO A 149 0.04 -2.84 3.23
C PRO A 149 0.33 -4.24 3.78
N PHE A 150 1.42 -4.37 4.54
CA PHE A 150 1.79 -5.63 5.18
C PHE A 150 2.50 -5.40 6.50
N LEU A 151 2.50 -6.43 7.36
CA LEU A 151 3.06 -6.38 8.70
C LEU A 151 4.30 -7.26 8.84
N VAL A 152 5.27 -6.79 9.61
CA VAL A 152 6.49 -7.54 9.97
C VAL A 152 6.80 -7.34 11.45
N THR A 153 7.21 -8.41 12.13
CA THR A 153 7.58 -8.36 13.55
C THR A 153 9.09 -8.37 13.72
N VAL A 154 9.62 -7.51 14.59
CA VAL A 154 11.02 -7.53 15.04
C VAL A 154 11.07 -7.91 16.52
N PRO A 155 11.84 -8.93 16.93
CA PRO A 155 12.42 -9.97 16.08
C PRO A 155 11.34 -10.97 15.64
N PHE A 156 11.57 -11.62 14.49
CA PHE A 156 10.76 -12.74 14.03
C PHE A 156 11.30 -14.04 14.61
N THR A 157 10.44 -14.94 15.08
CA THR A 157 10.85 -16.29 15.49
C THR A 157 10.20 -17.31 14.58
N ASP A 158 11.02 -18.09 13.89
CA ASP A 158 10.55 -19.12 12.97
C ASP A 158 10.01 -20.35 13.72
N THR A 159 9.40 -21.30 13.00
CA THR A 159 8.88 -22.56 13.55
C THR A 159 9.95 -23.39 14.26
N ASP A 160 11.21 -23.22 13.87
CA ASP A 160 12.37 -23.87 14.48
C ASP A 160 12.85 -23.19 15.77
N GLY A 161 12.19 -22.11 16.20
CA GLY A 161 12.53 -21.35 17.40
C GLY A 161 13.71 -20.38 17.22
N VAL A 162 14.22 -20.22 16.00
CA VAL A 162 15.32 -19.29 15.70
C VAL A 162 14.79 -17.86 15.69
N THR A 163 15.32 -17.02 16.58
CA THR A 163 14.97 -15.59 16.67
C THR A 163 15.90 -14.78 15.77
N THR A 164 15.32 -14.16 14.74
CA THR A 164 16.04 -13.39 13.71
C THR A 164 15.74 -11.90 13.83
N TYR A 165 16.81 -11.10 13.83
CA TYR A 165 16.74 -9.63 13.87
C TYR A 165 17.02 -8.97 12.52
N ASP A 166 17.75 -9.62 11.60
CA ASP A 166 17.90 -9.16 10.20
C ASP A 166 16.89 -9.92 9.34
N ILE A 167 15.75 -9.29 9.08
CA ILE A 167 14.57 -9.90 8.47
C ILE A 167 14.49 -9.45 7.02
N THR A 168 14.29 -10.40 6.12
CA THR A 168 13.96 -10.11 4.72
C THR A 168 12.49 -10.40 4.51
N ALA A 169 11.74 -9.39 4.06
CA ALA A 169 10.32 -9.46 3.78
C ALA A 169 10.08 -9.41 2.27
N ASN A 170 9.37 -10.42 1.76
CA ASN A 170 8.99 -10.54 0.37
C ASN A 170 7.46 -10.39 0.28
N PRO A 171 6.92 -9.15 0.26
CA PRO A 171 5.49 -8.93 0.12
C PRO A 171 4.92 -9.64 -1.11
N LYS A 172 3.69 -10.15 -0.99
CA LYS A 172 3.07 -10.95 -2.05
C LYS A 172 2.97 -10.15 -3.37
N PRO A 173 3.42 -10.70 -4.50
CA PRO A 173 3.39 -10.03 -5.81
C PRO A 173 1.99 -9.70 -6.35
N GLY A 174 0.93 -10.25 -5.75
CA GLY A 174 -0.45 -10.17 -6.27
C GLY A 174 -1.02 -8.78 -6.51
N LYS A 175 -0.34 -7.70 -6.08
CA LYS A 175 -0.74 -6.30 -6.30
C LYS A 175 0.35 -5.37 -6.82
N VAL A 176 1.52 -5.87 -7.22
CA VAL A 176 2.48 -5.10 -8.05
C VAL A 176 2.40 -5.67 -9.45
N SER A 177 1.31 -5.32 -10.13
CA SER A 177 1.16 -5.60 -11.55
C SER A 177 1.79 -4.46 -12.31
N LYS A 178 2.50 -4.79 -13.40
CA LYS A 178 2.79 -3.79 -14.42
C LYS A 178 1.46 -3.17 -14.81
N LYS A 179 1.31 -1.86 -14.57
CA LYS A 179 0.18 -1.09 -15.06
C LYS A 179 0.17 -1.32 -16.55
N THR A 180 -0.85 -1.99 -17.07
CA THR A 180 -1.01 -2.13 -18.51
C THR A 180 -1.02 -0.71 -19.04
N GLU A 181 0.04 -0.34 -19.75
CA GLU A 181 0.09 0.91 -20.48
C GLU A 181 -1.20 0.97 -21.30
N PRO A 182 -2.00 2.05 -21.22
CA PRO A 182 -3.08 2.20 -22.17
C PRO A 182 -2.38 2.20 -23.52
N THR A 183 -2.57 1.13 -24.28
CA THR A 183 -2.16 1.09 -25.68
C THR A 183 -2.55 2.45 -26.26
N PRO A 184 -1.61 3.26 -26.77
CA PRO A 184 -1.99 4.48 -27.45
C PRO A 184 -2.99 4.05 -28.52
N ALA A 185 -4.21 4.56 -28.45
CA ALA A 185 -5.19 4.33 -29.49
C ALA A 185 -4.47 4.63 -30.82
N PRO A 186 -4.44 3.69 -31.78
CA PRO A 186 -3.78 3.96 -33.05
C PRO A 186 -4.48 5.16 -33.68
N THR A 187 -3.77 6.29 -33.77
CA THR A 187 -4.21 7.42 -34.58
C THR A 187 -4.23 6.94 -36.03
N PRO A 188 -5.35 7.09 -36.75
CA PRO A 188 -5.53 6.51 -38.07
C PRO A 188 -4.75 7.33 -39.10
N THR A 189 -3.88 6.70 -39.90
CA THR A 189 -3.28 7.30 -41.11
C THR A 189 -2.99 6.16 -42.10
N PRO A 190 -3.31 6.34 -43.40
CA PRO A 190 -4.26 5.52 -44.14
C PRO A 190 -3.61 4.26 -44.71
N THR A 191 -4.16 3.10 -44.37
CA THR A 191 -3.76 1.83 -44.98
C THR A 191 -4.57 1.61 -46.27
N PRO A 192 -3.95 1.10 -47.34
CA PRO A 192 -4.63 0.79 -48.59
C PRO A 192 -5.78 -0.17 -48.35
N ILE A 193 -6.89 0.10 -49.01
CA ILE A 193 -8.13 -0.65 -48.92
C ILE A 193 -7.89 -2.09 -49.40
N ASP A 194 -7.74 -3.01 -48.46
CA ASP A 194 -8.02 -4.43 -48.69
C ASP A 194 -9.36 -4.76 -48.02
N HIS A 195 -10.38 -4.93 -48.85
CA HIS A 195 -11.77 -5.17 -48.43
C HIS A 195 -11.91 -6.59 -47.88
N ARG A 196 -11.72 -6.77 -46.58
CA ARG A 196 -12.32 -7.88 -45.83
C ARG A 196 -13.16 -7.30 -44.70
N LEU A 197 -14.46 -7.25 -44.95
CA LEU A 197 -15.51 -6.79 -44.02
C LEU A 197 -15.39 -7.51 -42.67
N PRO A 198 -15.69 -6.84 -41.53
CA PRO A 198 -15.77 -7.51 -40.24
C PRO A 198 -16.84 -8.58 -40.32
N GLN A 199 -16.46 -9.82 -40.01
CA GLN A 199 -17.36 -10.96 -39.93
C GLN A 199 -18.26 -10.79 -38.71
N THR A 200 -19.32 -10.00 -38.85
CA THR A 200 -20.42 -9.98 -37.89
C THR A 200 -21.01 -11.38 -37.85
N GLY A 201 -20.99 -12.01 -36.68
CA GLY A 201 -21.68 -13.26 -36.40
C GLY A 201 -23.19 -13.10 -36.60
N GLN A 202 -23.63 -13.10 -37.86
CA GLN A 202 -25.01 -13.23 -38.28
C GLN A 202 -25.45 -14.65 -37.92
N LEU A 203 -25.88 -14.79 -36.67
CA LEU A 203 -26.33 -16.03 -36.06
C LEU A 203 -27.43 -16.63 -36.95
N TRP A 204 -27.12 -17.72 -37.65
CA TRP A 204 -27.95 -18.29 -38.73
C TRP A 204 -29.33 -18.83 -38.28
N TRP A 205 -29.66 -18.80 -36.99
CA TRP A 205 -30.90 -19.36 -36.42
C TRP A 205 -32.21 -18.83 -37.01
N PRO A 206 -32.34 -17.60 -37.54
CA PRO A 206 -33.62 -17.17 -38.11
C PRO A 206 -33.99 -18.00 -39.36
N VAL A 207 -32.99 -18.46 -40.13
CA VAL A 207 -33.22 -19.18 -41.39
C VAL A 207 -33.79 -20.60 -41.16
N PRO A 208 -33.23 -21.45 -40.28
CA PRO A 208 -33.85 -22.73 -39.92
C PRO A 208 -35.25 -22.58 -39.32
N VAL A 209 -35.48 -21.57 -38.47
CA VAL A 209 -36.79 -21.33 -37.84
C VAL A 209 -37.85 -20.97 -38.88
N LEU A 210 -37.54 -20.05 -39.81
CA LEU A 210 -38.46 -19.72 -40.90
C LEU A 210 -38.68 -20.89 -41.87
N ALA A 211 -37.65 -21.67 -42.18
CA ALA A 211 -37.77 -22.82 -43.07
C ALA A 211 -38.72 -23.88 -42.50
N CYS A 212 -38.62 -24.19 -41.21
CA CYS A 212 -39.52 -25.11 -40.53
C CYS A 212 -40.97 -24.57 -40.49
N ALA A 213 -41.15 -23.28 -40.20
CA ALA A 213 -42.47 -22.65 -40.20
C ALA A 213 -43.14 -22.68 -41.59
N GLY A 214 -42.37 -22.42 -42.65
CA GLY A 214 -42.85 -22.49 -44.03
C GLY A 214 -43.29 -23.89 -44.44
N ALA A 215 -42.50 -24.91 -44.08
CA ALA A 215 -42.86 -26.32 -44.36
C ALA A 215 -44.16 -26.73 -43.65
N ALA A 216 -44.36 -26.29 -42.40
CA ALA A 216 -45.59 -26.56 -41.66
C ALA A 216 -46.84 -25.97 -42.35
N LEU A 217 -46.74 -24.74 -42.87
CA LEU A 217 -47.83 -24.08 -43.60
C LEU A 217 -48.16 -24.80 -44.92
N LEU A 218 -47.16 -25.27 -45.66
CA LEU A 218 -47.38 -26.04 -46.89
C LEU A 218 -48.06 -27.39 -46.62
N ILE A 219 -47.68 -28.08 -45.54
CA ILE A 219 -48.33 -29.34 -45.13
C ILE A 219 -49.77 -29.09 -44.70
N ALA A 220 -50.03 -28.05 -43.91
CA ALA A 220 -51.37 -27.68 -43.48
C ALA A 220 -52.27 -27.29 -44.66
N GLY A 221 -51.75 -26.48 -45.59
CA GLY A 221 -52.45 -26.10 -46.82
C GLY A 221 -52.77 -27.30 -47.71
N SER A 222 -51.82 -28.23 -47.85
CA SER A 222 -52.00 -29.46 -48.63
C SER A 222 -53.03 -30.41 -48.00
N ARG A 223 -53.10 -30.46 -46.66
CA ARG A 223 -54.14 -31.22 -45.95
C ARG A 223 -55.52 -30.56 -46.07
N LYS A 224 -55.60 -29.23 -45.99
CA LYS A 224 -56.86 -28.49 -46.17
C LYS A 224 -57.42 -28.66 -47.59
N ARG A 225 -56.55 -28.75 -48.61
CA ARG A 225 -56.95 -29.02 -50.00
C ARG A 225 -57.41 -30.45 -50.27
N LYS A 226 -57.00 -31.42 -49.45
CA LYS A 226 -57.43 -32.84 -49.58
C LYS A 226 -58.70 -33.15 -48.79
N ASN A 227 -59.07 -32.28 -47.84
CA ASN A 227 -60.26 -32.41 -46.99
C ASN A 227 -61.39 -31.44 -47.35
N ALA A 228 -61.24 -30.68 -48.45
CA ALA A 228 -62.26 -29.83 -49.06
C ALA A 228 -62.54 -30.36 -50.48
#